data_AF-A0A5C0XSG8-F1
#
_entry.id   AF-A0A5C0XSG8-F1
#
_cell.length_a   1.000
_cell.length_b   1.000
_cell.length_c   1.000
_cell.angle_alpha   90.00
_cell.angle_beta   90.00
_cell.angle_gamma   90.00
#
_symmetry.space_group_name_H-M   'P 1'
#
loop_
_entity.id
_entity.type
_entity.pdbx_description
1 polymer ?
#
loop_
_entity_poly.entity_id
_entity_poly.type
_entity_poly.pdbx_seq_one_letter_code
_entity_poly.pdbx_strand_id
1 'polypeptide(L)'
;MKSAKTIFILGIIAIILSSGCINTKVTTQTAIGEKVERVCLTNEVVGSFEVPQEIREEVEKLFSEASVKGFTVNVILDNSTLSLTFYEFRPSFLPQDFEVAVDGRQLKNTMYLLADEVSVAIAYNNQTFRGKVRIIPKERGEFTYKAKLDEISGEVLLGSFGTKTPEFQVYARKISENTVEVMVKKDDEIVASGVISLG
;
A
#
# COMPACT_ATOMS: atom_id res chain seq x y z
N MET A 1 62.12 21.71 -11.16
CA MET A 1 61.47 20.57 -11.84
C MET A 1 60.49 19.93 -10.88
N LYS A 2 59.21 19.83 -11.30
CA LYS A 2 58.12 18.92 -10.85
C LYS A 2 57.82 18.89 -9.33
N SER A 3 56.70 19.46 -8.87
CA SER A 3 55.32 18.92 -8.89
C SER A 3 54.96 18.47 -7.46
N ALA A 4 54.11 19.21 -6.72
CA ALA A 4 52.65 18.98 -6.60
C ALA A 4 52.30 17.54 -6.18
N LYS A 5 51.45 17.23 -5.21
CA LYS A 5 50.41 17.96 -4.47
C LYS A 5 49.98 17.07 -3.29
N THR A 6 49.62 17.69 -2.17
CA THR A 6 48.81 17.13 -1.08
C THR A 6 47.52 16.49 -1.61
N ILE A 7 47.20 15.26 -1.21
CA ILE A 7 45.81 14.75 -1.21
C ILE A 7 45.55 14.04 0.11
N PHE A 8 44.47 14.48 0.75
CA PHE A 8 43.95 14.15 2.07
C PHE A 8 42.52 13.67 1.82
N ILE A 9 42.18 12.39 2.01
CA ILE A 9 40.78 11.92 2.07
C ILE A 9 40.75 10.72 3.02
N LEU A 10 40.39 10.92 4.28
CA LEU A 10 39.04 10.85 4.87
C LEU A 10 38.44 9.43 4.92
N GLY A 11 38.19 9.01 6.16
CA GLY A 11 37.70 7.70 6.54
C GLY A 11 36.27 7.42 6.11
N ILE A 12 36.02 6.13 5.86
CA ILE A 12 34.69 5.59 5.64
C ILE A 12 34.17 5.15 7.01
N ILE A 13 33.40 6.04 7.65
CA ILE A 13 32.47 5.66 8.70
C ILE A 13 31.22 5.15 7.98
N ALA A 14 31.04 3.83 7.96
CA ALA A 14 29.80 3.20 7.52
C ALA A 14 28.77 3.36 8.65
N ILE A 15 27.97 4.40 8.57
CA ILE A 15 26.73 4.53 9.35
C ILE A 15 25.59 4.15 8.42
N ILE A 16 25.12 2.91 8.53
CA ILE A 16 23.82 2.48 7.98
C ILE A 16 22.78 3.02 8.96
N LEU A 17 22.36 4.27 8.75
CA LEU A 17 21.15 4.79 9.35
C LEU A 17 19.98 4.39 8.45
N SER A 18 19.29 3.35 8.88
CA SER A 18 17.86 3.23 8.65
C SER A 18 17.14 4.52 9.06
N SER A 19 16.04 4.83 8.35
CA SER A 19 14.99 5.80 8.69
C SER A 19 15.20 7.27 8.33
N GLY A 20 14.15 7.83 7.72
CA GLY A 20 13.88 9.27 7.70
C GLY A 20 14.12 9.90 6.33
N CYS A 21 13.08 10.49 5.76
CA CYS A 21 13.19 11.49 4.69
C CYS A 21 14.02 12.67 5.20
N ILE A 22 15.34 12.55 5.14
CA ILE A 22 16.27 13.65 5.37
C ILE A 22 16.58 14.18 3.97
N ASN A 23 16.12 15.41 3.70
CA ASN A 23 16.39 16.24 2.52
C ASN A 23 17.54 15.69 1.67
N THR A 24 17.21 14.85 0.69
CA THR A 24 18.23 14.07 -0.01
C THR A 24 18.73 14.90 -1.19
N LYS A 25 20.03 15.20 -1.17
CA LYS A 25 20.78 15.79 -2.28
C LYS A 25 20.43 15.08 -3.59
N VAL A 26 20.17 15.89 -4.61
CA VAL A 26 20.07 15.49 -6.02
C VAL A 26 21.21 14.53 -6.34
N THR A 27 20.89 13.26 -6.63
CA THR A 27 21.85 12.27 -7.07
C THR A 27 21.67 12.11 -8.57
N THR A 28 22.52 12.79 -9.35
CA THR A 28 22.56 12.64 -10.80
C THR A 28 23.23 11.31 -11.14
N GLN A 29 22.48 10.25 -11.39
CA GLN A 29 23.04 9.06 -12.05
C GLN A 29 23.00 9.27 -13.56
N THR A 30 24.17 9.54 -14.14
CA THR A 30 24.33 9.69 -15.58
C THR A 30 24.54 8.31 -16.23
N ALA A 31 23.45 7.68 -16.64
CA ALA A 31 23.48 6.71 -17.72
C ALA A 31 22.30 7.05 -18.64
N ILE A 32 22.59 7.87 -19.67
CA ILE A 32 21.64 8.34 -20.70
C ILE A 32 20.68 9.45 -20.21
N GLY A 33 21.18 10.70 -20.20
CA GLY A 33 20.40 11.92 -20.50
C GLY A 33 19.31 12.41 -19.53
N GLU A 34 18.64 11.56 -18.76
CA GLU A 34 17.49 11.95 -17.93
C GLU A 34 17.91 12.22 -16.48
N LYS A 35 17.56 13.40 -15.96
CA LYS A 35 17.83 13.75 -14.56
C LYS A 35 16.78 13.09 -13.68
N VAL A 36 17.14 12.00 -13.02
CA VAL A 36 16.28 11.31 -12.06
C VAL A 36 16.31 12.03 -10.70
N GLU A 37 15.13 12.24 -10.11
CA GLU A 37 14.95 12.81 -8.77
C GLU A 37 14.16 11.85 -7.87
N ARG A 38 14.39 11.98 -6.56
CA ARG A 38 13.67 11.21 -5.56
C ARG A 38 12.36 11.92 -5.20
N VAL A 39 11.23 11.23 -5.35
CA VAL A 39 9.94 11.61 -4.76
C VAL A 39 9.85 10.98 -3.38
N CYS A 40 9.57 11.78 -2.35
CA CYS A 40 9.32 11.30 -0.99
C CYS A 40 7.85 11.51 -0.64
N LEU A 41 7.14 10.42 -0.38
CA LEU A 41 5.76 10.46 0.07
C LEU A 41 5.73 10.31 1.59
N THR A 42 5.05 11.23 2.28
CA THR A 42 5.05 11.30 3.76
C THR A 42 3.67 11.44 4.38
N ASN A 43 2.61 11.45 3.57
CA ASN A 43 1.24 11.65 4.04
C ASN A 43 0.56 10.28 4.29
N GLU A 44 -0.67 10.09 3.79
CA GLU A 44 -1.40 8.82 3.93
C GLU A 44 -0.83 7.71 3.04
N VAL A 45 0.02 8.08 2.09
CA VAL A 45 0.90 7.18 1.36
C VAL A 45 2.34 7.56 1.73
N VAL A 46 3.12 6.57 2.17
CA VAL A 46 4.50 6.75 2.60
C VAL A 46 5.42 5.87 1.77
N GLY A 47 6.48 6.44 1.20
CA GLY A 47 7.40 5.70 0.36
C GLY A 47 8.34 6.62 -0.42
N SER A 48 9.18 6.03 -1.25
CA SER A 48 10.06 6.80 -2.12
C SER A 48 10.22 6.17 -3.49
N PHE A 49 10.26 7.01 -4.51
CA PHE A 49 10.52 6.64 -5.90
C PHE A 49 11.69 7.43 -6.44
N GLU A 50 12.43 6.84 -7.37
CA GLU A 50 13.39 7.54 -8.20
C GLU A 50 12.78 7.61 -9.61
N VAL A 51 12.38 8.81 -10.03
CA VAL A 51 11.69 9.06 -11.31
C VAL A 51 12.32 10.25 -12.03
N PRO A 52 12.16 10.39 -13.36
CA PRO A 52 12.62 11.57 -14.09
C PRO A 52 12.05 12.86 -13.49
N GLN A 53 12.87 13.92 -13.46
CA GLN A 53 12.50 15.22 -12.90
C GLN A 53 11.20 15.76 -13.52
N GLU A 54 10.99 15.48 -14.80
CA GLU A 54 9.86 15.91 -15.62
C GLU A 54 8.51 15.42 -15.06
N ILE A 55 8.47 14.23 -14.47
CA ILE A 55 7.24 13.65 -13.90
C ILE A 55 7.20 13.71 -12.37
N ARG A 56 8.28 14.19 -11.73
CA ARG A 56 8.43 14.15 -10.27
C ARG A 56 7.25 14.80 -9.53
N GLU A 57 6.92 16.04 -9.89
CA GLU A 57 5.86 16.80 -9.21
C GLU A 57 4.49 16.15 -9.38
N GLU A 58 4.21 15.61 -10.57
CA GLU A 58 2.94 14.95 -10.85
C GLU A 58 2.81 13.59 -10.13
N VAL A 59 3.91 12.82 -10.04
CA VAL A 59 3.97 11.61 -9.20
C VAL A 59 3.72 11.96 -7.73
N GLU A 60 4.37 13.00 -7.22
CA GLU A 60 4.18 13.46 -5.84
C GLU A 60 2.72 13.87 -5.58
N LYS A 61 2.13 14.64 -6.51
CA LYS A 61 0.74 15.09 -6.44
C LYS A 61 -0.25 13.93 -6.49
N LEU A 62 -0.02 12.94 -7.36
CA LEU A 62 -0.89 11.78 -7.54
C LEU A 62 -1.12 11.02 -6.23
N PHE A 63 -0.05 10.77 -5.47
CA PHE A 63 -0.15 10.04 -4.21
C PHE A 63 -0.50 10.93 -3.01
N SER A 64 -0.10 12.20 -3.01
CA SER A 64 -0.37 13.12 -1.89
C SER A 64 -1.81 13.62 -1.87
N GLU A 65 -2.47 13.74 -3.03
CA GLU A 65 -3.87 14.14 -3.14
C GLU A 65 -4.84 12.97 -3.22
N ALA A 66 -4.37 11.72 -3.23
CA ALA A 66 -5.24 10.56 -3.23
C ALA A 66 -6.07 10.47 -1.95
N SER A 67 -7.33 10.05 -2.08
CA SER A 67 -8.17 9.74 -0.93
C SER A 67 -7.83 8.35 -0.43
N VAL A 68 -7.53 8.24 0.87
CA VAL A 68 -7.20 6.99 1.53
C VAL A 68 -8.13 6.77 2.71
N LYS A 69 -8.68 5.56 2.84
CA LYS A 69 -9.49 5.18 4.00
C LYS A 69 -9.13 3.77 4.47
N GLY A 70 -8.87 3.62 5.76
CA GLY A 70 -8.56 2.33 6.38
C GLY A 70 -9.80 1.63 6.93
N PHE A 71 -9.83 0.31 6.83
CA PHE A 71 -10.85 -0.53 7.42
C PHE A 71 -10.21 -1.65 8.20
N THR A 72 -10.66 -1.85 9.44
CA THR A 72 -10.32 -3.01 10.25
C THR A 72 -11.61 -3.76 10.59
N VAL A 73 -11.65 -5.04 10.20
CA VAL A 73 -12.72 -5.96 10.55
C VAL A 73 -12.20 -6.94 11.58
N ASN A 74 -12.77 -6.91 12.77
CA ASN A 74 -12.50 -7.88 13.83
C ASN A 74 -13.61 -8.92 13.84
N VAL A 75 -13.24 -10.19 13.70
CA VAL A 75 -14.16 -11.32 13.89
C VAL A 75 -13.74 -12.08 15.13
N ILE A 76 -14.66 -12.15 16.10
CA ILE A 76 -14.49 -12.89 17.33
C ILE A 76 -15.33 -14.17 17.22
N LEU A 77 -14.64 -15.30 17.15
CA LEU A 77 -15.24 -16.62 17.11
C LEU A 77 -14.95 -17.33 18.43
N ASP A 78 -15.98 -17.57 19.22
CA ASP A 78 -15.87 -18.03 20.61
C ASP A 78 -14.89 -17.15 21.43
N ASN A 79 -13.65 -17.59 21.60
CA ASN A 79 -12.59 -16.87 22.34
C ASN A 79 -11.38 -16.47 21.46
N SER A 80 -11.45 -16.70 20.15
CA SER A 80 -10.39 -16.34 19.21
C SER A 80 -10.80 -15.13 18.37
N THR A 81 -9.84 -14.24 18.14
CA THR A 81 -10.06 -13.03 17.34
C THR A 81 -9.17 -13.04 16.11
N LEU A 82 -9.75 -12.70 14.96
CA LEU A 82 -9.02 -12.35 13.75
C LEU A 82 -9.30 -10.89 13.39
N SER A 83 -8.24 -10.15 13.09
CA SER A 83 -8.33 -8.79 12.57
C SER A 83 -7.87 -8.77 11.12
N LEU A 84 -8.74 -8.29 10.23
CA LEU A 84 -8.44 -8.08 8.82
C LEU A 84 -8.39 -6.58 8.55
N THR A 85 -7.23 -6.08 8.13
CA THR A 85 -7.05 -4.67 7.77
C THR A 85 -6.78 -4.53 6.29
N PHE A 86 -7.49 -3.59 5.66
CA PHE A 86 -7.32 -3.24 4.25
C PHE A 86 -7.64 -1.76 4.03
N TYR A 87 -7.23 -1.23 2.88
CA TYR A 87 -7.29 0.20 2.59
C TYR A 87 -7.99 0.48 1.27
N GLU A 88 -8.95 1.39 1.29
CA GLU A 88 -9.45 2.03 0.07
C GLU A 88 -8.48 3.14 -0.35
N PHE A 89 -8.04 3.08 -1.60
CA PHE A 89 -7.24 4.11 -2.25
C PHE A 89 -7.98 4.60 -3.49
N ARG A 90 -8.17 5.91 -3.63
CA ARG A 90 -8.74 6.53 -4.83
C ARG A 90 -7.86 7.69 -5.29
N PRO A 91 -7.28 7.63 -6.50
CA PRO A 91 -6.54 8.75 -7.04
C PRO A 91 -7.51 9.91 -7.33
N SER A 92 -7.05 11.15 -7.11
CA SER A 92 -7.87 12.34 -7.39
C SER A 92 -7.83 12.75 -8.86
N PHE A 93 -6.82 12.30 -9.60
CA PHE A 93 -6.68 12.48 -11.04
C PHE A 93 -5.84 11.33 -11.61
N LEU A 94 -5.80 11.21 -12.93
CA LEU A 94 -4.87 10.32 -13.61
C LEU A 94 -3.83 11.15 -14.39
N PRO A 95 -2.54 10.80 -14.29
CA PRO A 95 -1.51 11.46 -15.08
C PRO A 95 -1.70 11.19 -16.57
N GLN A 96 -1.33 12.15 -17.41
CA GLN A 96 -1.42 12.02 -18.86
C GLN A 96 -0.13 11.50 -19.49
N ASP A 97 1.01 11.82 -18.89
CA ASP A 97 2.32 11.60 -19.48
C ASP A 97 2.98 10.28 -19.07
N PHE A 98 2.43 9.59 -18.06
CA PHE A 98 2.93 8.30 -17.57
C PHE A 98 1.80 7.40 -17.09
N GLU A 99 2.09 6.10 -17.02
CA GLU A 99 1.17 5.12 -16.46
C GLU A 99 1.62 4.69 -15.07
N VAL A 100 0.67 4.42 -14.19
CA VAL A 100 0.93 3.89 -12.85
C VAL A 100 0.25 2.54 -12.70
N ALA A 101 0.92 1.57 -12.09
CA ALA A 101 0.34 0.30 -11.71
C ALA A 101 0.62 0.01 -10.23
N VAL A 102 -0.39 -0.48 -9.51
CA VAL A 102 -0.30 -0.87 -8.10
C VAL A 102 -0.59 -2.37 -8.00
N ASP A 103 0.37 -3.13 -7.47
CA ASP A 103 0.39 -4.60 -7.45
C ASP A 103 0.08 -5.22 -8.83
N GLY A 104 0.66 -4.63 -9.88
CA GLY A 104 0.48 -5.08 -11.26
C GLY A 104 -0.83 -4.66 -11.92
N ARG A 105 -1.74 -3.99 -11.21
CA ARG A 105 -2.99 -3.46 -11.75
C ARG A 105 -2.80 -2.01 -12.17
N GLN A 106 -3.06 -1.69 -13.43
CA GLN A 106 -3.00 -0.32 -13.93
C GLN A 106 -3.99 0.57 -13.18
N LEU A 107 -3.51 1.72 -12.73
CA LEU A 107 -4.29 2.74 -12.08
C LEU A 107 -5.22 3.40 -13.10
N LYS A 108 -6.47 3.53 -12.68
CA LYS A 108 -7.62 4.10 -13.38
C LYS A 108 -8.36 4.98 -12.38
N ASN A 109 -9.28 5.81 -12.85
CA ASN A 109 -10.06 6.70 -12.00
C ASN A 109 -11.18 5.93 -11.27
N THR A 110 -10.78 4.98 -10.45
CA THR A 110 -11.65 4.08 -9.68
C THR A 110 -11.05 3.85 -8.29
N MET A 111 -11.79 3.16 -7.45
CA MET A 111 -11.37 2.77 -6.12
C MET A 111 -10.52 1.49 -6.18
N TYR A 112 -9.45 1.45 -5.40
CA TYR A 112 -8.56 0.31 -5.22
C TYR A 112 -8.62 -0.18 -3.78
N LEU A 113 -8.54 -1.49 -3.61
CA LEU A 113 -8.38 -2.13 -2.31
C LEU A 113 -6.96 -2.65 -2.21
N LEU A 114 -6.23 -2.11 -1.23
CA LEU A 114 -4.81 -2.26 -1.05
C LEU A 114 -4.50 -2.92 0.30
N ALA A 115 -3.36 -3.62 0.35
CA ALA A 115 -2.72 -4.04 1.60
C ALA A 115 -1.95 -2.87 2.24
N ASP A 116 -1.36 -3.08 3.43
CA ASP A 116 -0.57 -2.07 4.14
C ASP A 116 0.64 -1.61 3.32
N GLU A 117 1.33 -2.55 2.66
CA GLU A 117 2.42 -2.26 1.73
C GLU A 117 2.08 -2.82 0.36
N VAL A 118 2.23 -1.99 -0.67
CA VAL A 118 1.96 -2.36 -2.06
C VAL A 118 3.12 -2.00 -2.97
N SER A 119 3.30 -2.79 -4.02
CA SER A 119 4.30 -2.53 -5.06
C SER A 119 3.72 -1.56 -6.08
N VAL A 120 4.50 -0.55 -6.45
CA VAL A 120 4.09 0.46 -7.42
C VAL A 120 5.09 0.48 -8.57
N ALA A 121 4.57 0.55 -9.80
CA ALA A 121 5.35 0.71 -11.01
C ALA A 121 4.86 1.95 -11.77
N ILE A 122 5.80 2.79 -12.20
CA ILE A 122 5.55 4.00 -13.00
C ILE A 122 6.22 3.79 -14.35
N ALA A 123 5.44 3.76 -15.43
CA ALA A 123 5.94 3.60 -16.78
C ALA A 123 5.96 4.94 -17.52
N TYR A 124 7.14 5.35 -17.98
CA TYR A 124 7.38 6.62 -18.67
C TYR A 124 8.49 6.44 -19.70
N ASN A 125 8.31 6.93 -20.93
CA ASN A 125 9.31 6.86 -22.02
C ASN A 125 9.97 5.48 -22.19
N ASN A 126 9.18 4.40 -22.23
CA ASN A 126 9.64 2.99 -22.32
C ASN A 126 10.52 2.51 -21.15
N GLN A 127 10.61 3.26 -20.06
CA GLN A 127 11.26 2.86 -18.82
C GLN A 127 10.20 2.58 -17.74
N THR A 128 10.54 1.73 -16.77
CA THR A 128 9.67 1.42 -15.64
C THR A 128 10.41 1.65 -14.33
N PHE A 129 9.90 2.58 -13.53
CA PHE A 129 10.41 2.93 -12.22
C PHE A 129 9.57 2.20 -11.17
N ARG A 130 10.22 1.42 -10.30
CA ARG A 130 9.53 0.58 -9.31
C ARG A 130 9.84 1.07 -7.90
N GLY A 131 8.84 0.99 -7.04
CA GLY A 131 8.98 1.29 -5.62
C GLY A 131 7.96 0.52 -4.81
N LYS A 132 8.04 0.69 -3.49
CA LYS A 132 7.04 0.21 -2.55
C LYS A 132 6.49 1.42 -1.80
N VAL A 133 5.18 1.40 -1.57
CA VAL A 133 4.52 2.40 -0.73
C VAL A 133 3.75 1.71 0.37
N ARG A 134 3.71 2.37 1.51
CA ARG A 134 2.93 1.99 2.67
C ARG A 134 1.73 2.92 2.81
N ILE A 135 0.57 2.36 3.15
CA ILE A 135 -0.67 3.11 3.33
C ILE A 135 -0.92 3.36 4.83
N ILE A 136 -0.89 4.64 5.22
CA ILE A 136 -1.09 5.09 6.61
C ILE A 136 -2.31 6.01 6.64
N PRO A 137 -3.53 5.47 6.60
CA PRO A 137 -4.73 6.30 6.53
C PRO A 137 -4.90 7.13 7.81
N LYS A 138 -5.36 8.36 7.66
CA LYS A 138 -5.79 9.22 8.77
C LYS A 138 -7.15 8.79 9.30
N GLU A 139 -8.05 8.42 8.40
CA GLU A 139 -9.38 7.91 8.75
C GLU A 139 -9.39 6.37 8.78
N ARG A 140 -9.85 5.80 9.90
CA ARG A 140 -10.01 4.36 10.06
C ARG A 140 -11.41 4.04 10.56
N GLY A 141 -12.09 3.15 9.85
CA GLY A 141 -13.30 2.49 10.33
C GLY A 141 -12.97 1.17 10.99
N GLU A 142 -13.58 0.87 12.13
CA GLU A 142 -13.41 -0.40 12.83
C GLU A 142 -14.77 -1.05 13.04
N PHE A 143 -14.88 -2.32 12.65
CA PHE A 143 -16.12 -3.09 12.67
C PHE A 143 -15.87 -4.42 13.35
N THR A 144 -16.72 -4.79 14.31
CA THR A 144 -16.56 -6.03 15.09
C THR A 144 -17.79 -6.90 14.91
N TYR A 145 -17.55 -8.17 14.56
CA TYR A 145 -18.57 -9.20 14.43
C TYR A 145 -18.26 -10.34 15.39
N LYS A 146 -19.29 -10.84 16.07
CA LYS A 146 -19.19 -11.96 17.00
C LYS A 146 -20.03 -13.11 16.47
N ALA A 147 -19.48 -14.31 16.48
CA ALA A 147 -20.18 -15.53 16.12
C ALA A 147 -19.68 -16.68 17.01
N LYS A 148 -20.43 -17.77 17.04
CA LYS A 148 -19.97 -19.03 17.62
C LYS A 148 -19.69 -20.07 16.54
N LEU A 149 -18.79 -21.01 16.80
CA LEU A 149 -18.43 -22.04 15.83
C LEU A 149 -19.64 -22.90 15.39
N ASP A 150 -20.56 -23.18 16.31
CA ASP A 150 -21.76 -23.99 16.06
C ASP A 150 -22.79 -23.28 15.15
N GLU A 151 -22.72 -21.95 15.04
CA GLU A 151 -23.57 -21.14 14.15
C GLU A 151 -23.09 -21.17 12.68
N ILE A 152 -21.86 -21.63 12.42
CA ILE A 152 -21.24 -21.61 11.09
C ILE A 152 -21.43 -22.97 10.40
N SER A 153 -22.53 -23.08 9.65
CA SER A 153 -22.85 -24.26 8.82
C SER A 153 -22.62 -23.96 7.33
N GLY A 154 -21.35 -23.96 6.92
CA GLY A 154 -20.94 -23.58 5.56
C GLY A 154 -20.47 -22.12 5.51
N GLU A 155 -20.84 -21.37 4.47
CA GLU A 155 -20.58 -19.93 4.35
C GLU A 155 -21.77 -19.13 4.94
N VAL A 156 -21.49 -18.29 5.93
CA VAL A 156 -22.49 -17.48 6.64
C VAL A 156 -22.10 -16.01 6.58
N LEU A 157 -23.06 -15.13 6.30
CA LEU A 157 -22.89 -13.68 6.38
C LEU A 157 -22.96 -13.24 7.85
N LEU A 158 -21.87 -12.67 8.37
CA LEU A 158 -21.80 -12.11 9.72
C LEU A 158 -22.38 -10.68 9.79
N GLY A 159 -22.29 -9.94 8.69
CA GLY A 159 -22.87 -8.60 8.56
C GLY A 159 -22.19 -7.78 7.47
N SER A 160 -22.57 -6.51 7.38
CA SER A 160 -22.09 -5.59 6.34
C SER A 160 -21.64 -4.25 6.93
N PHE A 161 -20.81 -3.51 6.20
CA PHE A 161 -20.42 -2.15 6.53
C PHE A 161 -20.08 -1.32 5.28
N GLY A 162 -20.15 0.00 5.40
CA GLY A 162 -19.95 0.94 4.30
C GLY A 162 -21.12 1.93 4.23
N THR A 163 -21.00 2.96 3.39
CA THR A 163 -22.01 4.02 3.27
C THR A 163 -22.68 4.09 1.90
N LYS A 164 -22.27 3.23 0.94
CA LYS A 164 -22.83 3.18 -0.41
C LYS A 164 -22.85 1.74 -0.93
N THR A 165 -23.90 1.40 -1.67
CA THR A 165 -24.12 0.10 -2.29
C THR A 165 -23.16 -0.11 -3.47
N PRO A 166 -22.55 -1.30 -3.60
CA PRO A 166 -22.57 -2.38 -2.63
C PRO A 166 -21.64 -2.12 -1.45
N GLU A 167 -22.17 -2.45 -0.27
CA GLU A 167 -21.44 -2.43 1.00
C GLU A 167 -20.46 -3.61 1.07
N PHE A 168 -19.43 -3.49 1.90
CA PHE A 168 -18.57 -4.62 2.23
C PHE A 168 -19.37 -5.62 3.05
N GLN A 169 -19.21 -6.90 2.72
CA GLN A 169 -19.87 -8.00 3.40
C GLN A 169 -18.84 -8.89 4.09
N VAL A 170 -19.08 -9.23 5.35
CA VAL A 170 -18.18 -10.07 6.13
C VAL A 170 -18.77 -11.46 6.22
N TYR A 171 -18.08 -12.44 5.66
CA TYR A 171 -18.46 -13.84 5.67
C TYR A 171 -17.53 -14.65 6.57
N ALA A 172 -18.08 -15.71 7.16
CA ALA A 172 -17.32 -16.77 7.78
C ALA A 172 -17.67 -18.10 7.13
N ARG A 173 -16.65 -18.91 6.84
CA ARG A 173 -16.79 -20.22 6.21
C ARG A 173 -16.05 -21.28 6.99
N LYS A 174 -16.76 -22.32 7.44
CA LYS A 174 -16.12 -23.47 8.06
C LYS A 174 -15.30 -24.24 7.02
N ILE A 175 -14.00 -24.39 7.25
CA ILE A 175 -13.08 -25.14 6.37
C ILE A 175 -12.62 -26.47 6.99
N SER A 176 -12.67 -26.60 8.31
CA SER A 176 -12.46 -27.86 9.04
C SER A 176 -13.29 -27.87 10.32
N GLU A 177 -13.23 -28.94 11.12
CA GLU A 177 -13.98 -29.06 12.39
C GLU A 177 -13.77 -27.84 13.30
N ASN A 178 -12.53 -27.36 13.40
CA ASN A 178 -12.14 -26.26 14.28
C ASN A 178 -11.48 -25.09 13.53
N THR A 179 -11.67 -24.99 12.22
CA THR A 179 -11.05 -23.93 11.43
C THR A 179 -12.10 -23.21 10.59
N VAL A 180 -12.08 -21.88 10.68
CA VAL A 180 -13.00 -20.99 9.98
C VAL A 180 -12.19 -19.95 9.20
N GLU A 181 -12.48 -19.84 7.92
CA GLU A 181 -12.00 -18.75 7.07
C GLU A 181 -12.97 -17.57 7.18
N VAL A 182 -12.43 -16.38 7.39
CA VAL A 182 -13.17 -15.12 7.36
C VAL A 182 -12.80 -14.40 6.08
N MET A 183 -13.81 -13.90 5.36
CA MET A 183 -13.64 -13.18 4.10
C MET A 183 -14.41 -11.87 4.18
N VAL A 184 -13.78 -10.78 3.80
CA VAL A 184 -14.48 -9.53 3.46
C VAL A 184 -14.66 -9.54 1.94
N LYS A 185 -15.91 -9.40 1.48
CA LYS A 185 -16.25 -9.36 0.06
C LYS A 185 -16.79 -7.98 -0.32
N LYS A 186 -16.51 -7.57 -1.57
CA LYS A 186 -17.17 -6.44 -2.24
C LYS A 186 -17.41 -6.83 -3.69
N ASP A 187 -18.63 -6.68 -4.19
CA ASP A 187 -18.98 -7.06 -5.56
C ASP A 187 -18.59 -8.52 -5.90
N ASP A 188 -18.80 -9.44 -4.95
CA ASP A 188 -18.37 -10.85 -5.00
C ASP A 188 -16.84 -11.11 -5.03
N GLU A 189 -16.01 -10.08 -5.03
CA GLU A 189 -14.54 -10.21 -4.90
C GLU A 189 -14.11 -10.26 -3.43
N ILE A 190 -13.19 -11.17 -3.09
CA ILE A 190 -12.57 -11.22 -1.76
C ILE A 190 -11.51 -10.13 -1.67
N VAL A 191 -11.68 -9.20 -0.73
CA VAL A 191 -10.82 -8.02 -0.59
C VAL A 191 -9.86 -8.15 0.60
N ALA A 192 -10.25 -8.96 1.58
CA ALA A 192 -9.40 -9.36 2.69
C ALA A 192 -9.86 -10.76 3.15
N SER A 193 -8.92 -11.61 3.55
CA SER A 193 -9.25 -12.90 4.12
C SER A 193 -8.21 -13.32 5.17
N GLY A 194 -8.63 -14.20 6.06
CA GLY A 194 -7.78 -14.81 7.05
C GLY A 194 -8.46 -16.00 7.69
N VAL A 195 -7.73 -16.71 8.56
CA VAL A 195 -8.20 -17.96 9.14
C VAL A 195 -8.13 -17.88 10.66
N ILE A 196 -9.19 -18.33 11.32
CA ILE A 196 -9.25 -18.60 12.76
C ILE A 196 -9.17 -20.11 12.96
N SER A 197 -8.21 -20.55 13.77
CA SER A 197 -8.12 -21.94 14.25
C SER A 197 -8.44 -21.98 15.73
N LEU A 198 -9.45 -22.74 16.11
CA LEU A 198 -9.86 -23.00 17.48
C LEU A 198 -9.13 -24.28 17.92
N GLY A 199 -8.28 -24.18 18.94
CA GLY A 199 -7.49 -25.32 19.44
C GLY A 199 -8.36 -26.42 20.03
#